data_AF-A0A8T7JMX8-F1
#
_entry.id   AF-A0A8T7JMX8-F1
#
_cell.length_a   1.000
_cell.length_b   1.000
_cell.length_c   1.000
_cell.angle_alpha   90.00
_cell.angle_beta   90.00
_cell.angle_gamma   90.00
#
_symmetry.space_group_name_H-M   'P 1'
#
loop_
_entity.id
_entity.type
_entity.pdbx_description
1 polymer ?
#
loop_
_entity_poly.entity_id
_entity_poly.type
_entity_poly.pdbx_seq_one_letter_code
_entity_poly.pdbx_strand_id
1 'polypeptide(L)'
;MNKPTLFTLFVIICIALTACNAPLAPTSSGSAPSSESQPAVTGVTQSPGGQSGSSAPSAGISYPIVDTGQTTCYDNDSAIPCPQTGQAFAGQDANYQGLAPSYQDNGDGTVTDLNTGLIWQQTPDFNDDGVINAQDKMSFDDALRNADSFTLAGYDDWRLPTIQELYSLMDFRGATGTADPSSSQVPSDAVPFIDTTYF
;
A
#
# COMPACT_ATOMS: atom_id res chain seq x y z
N MET A 1 13.50 -33.56 -11.22
CA MET A 1 14.07 -32.40 -11.93
C MET A 1 14.20 -31.32 -10.88
N ASN A 2 15.40 -31.09 -10.34
CA ASN A 2 15.60 -30.15 -9.22
C ASN A 2 15.50 -28.72 -9.76
N LYS A 3 14.43 -28.01 -9.41
CA LYS A 3 14.32 -26.57 -9.66
C LYS A 3 15.15 -25.82 -8.59
N PRO A 4 15.86 -24.74 -8.96
CA PRO A 4 16.65 -23.97 -8.03
C PRO A 4 15.75 -23.34 -6.96
N THR A 5 16.11 -23.54 -5.71
CA THR A 5 15.48 -22.96 -4.53
C THR A 5 15.90 -21.50 -4.43
N LEU A 6 15.10 -20.59 -4.98
CA LEU A 6 15.01 -19.17 -4.60
C LEU A 6 14.02 -18.55 -5.58
N PHE A 7 12.83 -18.16 -5.14
CA PHE A 7 12.16 -16.90 -5.50
C PHE A 7 10.81 -16.91 -4.78
N THR A 8 10.66 -15.98 -3.85
CA THR A 8 9.58 -15.94 -2.88
C THR A 8 8.25 -15.63 -3.56
N LEU A 9 7.22 -16.43 -3.29
CA LEU A 9 5.89 -16.35 -3.92
C LEU A 9 4.81 -15.87 -2.93
N PHE A 10 3.87 -15.04 -3.41
CA PHE A 10 2.96 -14.27 -2.56
C PHE A 10 1.50 -14.28 -2.98
N VAL A 11 0.63 -14.49 -1.98
CA VAL A 11 -0.82 -14.42 -2.16
C VAL A 11 -1.30 -12.98 -1.94
N ILE A 12 -2.02 -12.41 -2.91
CA ILE A 12 -2.75 -11.15 -2.73
C ILE A 12 -4.03 -11.49 -1.97
N ILE A 13 -4.22 -10.95 -0.76
CA ILE A 13 -5.41 -11.22 0.05
C ILE A 13 -6.09 -9.92 0.45
N CYS A 14 -7.40 -9.86 0.20
CA CYS A 14 -8.31 -8.86 0.75
C CYS A 14 -8.55 -9.11 2.25
N ILE A 15 -7.67 -8.60 3.10
CA ILE A 15 -7.80 -8.67 4.57
C ILE A 15 -8.76 -7.56 5.06
N ALA A 16 -9.75 -7.91 5.89
CA ALA A 16 -10.63 -6.93 6.50
C ALA A 16 -9.94 -6.17 7.65
N LEU A 17 -9.99 -4.82 7.62
CA LEU A 17 -10.01 -4.02 8.86
C LEU A 17 -11.46 -3.87 9.31
N THR A 18 -11.86 -4.61 10.34
CA THR A 18 -13.17 -4.45 10.96
C THR A 18 -13.20 -3.15 11.77
N ALA A 19 -13.80 -2.09 11.24
CA ALA A 19 -14.10 -0.89 12.04
C ALA A 19 -15.29 -1.20 12.97
N CYS A 20 -15.07 -1.06 14.29
CA CYS A 20 -16.12 -1.24 15.29
C CYS A 20 -17.17 -0.12 15.20
N ASN A 21 -18.44 -0.50 14.97
CA ASN A 21 -19.61 0.33 15.22
C ASN A 21 -19.70 0.67 16.72
N ALA A 22 -19.38 1.91 17.10
CA ALA A 22 -19.84 2.50 18.35
C ALA A 22 -21.02 3.44 18.05
N PRO A 23 -22.14 3.35 18.78
CA PRO A 23 -23.29 4.22 18.56
C PRO A 23 -22.99 5.66 19.00
N LEU A 24 -23.24 6.62 18.11
CA LEU A 24 -23.14 8.06 18.39
C LEU A 24 -24.37 8.51 19.19
N ALA A 25 -24.14 9.08 20.38
CA ALA A 25 -25.14 9.86 21.12
C ALA A 25 -25.14 11.34 20.63
N PRO A 26 -26.24 12.09 20.79
CA PRO A 26 -26.53 13.27 19.99
C PRO A 26 -25.85 14.57 20.47
N THR A 27 -25.94 15.55 19.58
CA THR A 27 -25.23 16.83 19.47
C THR A 27 -25.43 17.84 20.61
N SER A 28 -24.41 18.68 20.83
CA SER A 28 -24.60 20.04 21.35
C SER A 28 -23.66 21.03 20.65
N SER A 29 -24.28 22.07 20.12
CA SER A 29 -23.70 23.28 19.52
C SER A 29 -22.69 24.01 20.42
N GLY A 30 -21.64 24.57 19.83
CA GLY A 30 -20.81 25.58 20.51
C GLY A 30 -19.50 25.90 19.80
N SER A 31 -19.48 27.07 19.15
CA SER A 31 -18.37 28.02 19.00
C SER A 31 -16.95 27.55 18.60
N ALA A 32 -16.44 28.19 17.54
CA ALA A 32 -15.03 28.19 17.15
C ALA A 32 -14.09 28.59 18.30
N PRO A 33 -12.88 28.02 18.37
CA PRO A 33 -11.75 28.67 19.00
C PRO A 33 -10.76 29.23 17.97
N SER A 34 -10.30 30.41 18.34
CA SER A 34 -9.26 31.26 17.77
C SER A 34 -7.88 30.60 17.61
N SER A 35 -7.16 31.12 16.61
CA SER A 35 -5.72 31.08 16.38
C SER A 35 -4.85 30.58 17.54
N GLU A 36 -4.23 29.41 17.35
CA GLU A 36 -3.18 28.91 18.22
C GLU A 36 -1.82 29.25 17.61
N SER A 37 -1.03 30.02 18.36
CA SER A 37 0.32 30.43 18.00
C SER A 37 1.32 29.32 18.35
N GLN A 38 2.13 28.90 17.39
CA GLN A 38 3.18 27.91 17.64
C GLN A 38 4.28 28.48 18.55
N PRO A 39 4.74 27.77 19.60
CA PRO A 39 5.95 28.15 20.31
C PRO A 39 7.19 27.71 19.49
N ALA A 40 8.13 28.63 19.37
CA ALA A 40 9.45 28.39 18.79
C ALA A 40 10.22 27.33 19.58
N VAL A 41 10.61 26.23 18.92
CA VAL A 41 11.54 25.25 19.49
C VAL A 41 12.93 25.89 19.54
N THR A 42 13.29 26.35 20.73
CA THR A 42 14.59 26.94 21.03
C THR A 42 15.55 25.83 21.48
N GLY A 43 16.63 25.63 20.73
CA GLY A 43 17.94 25.12 21.16
C GLY A 43 17.99 23.86 22.04
N VAL A 44 18.32 22.71 21.44
CA VAL A 44 18.93 21.60 22.18
C VAL A 44 20.44 21.83 22.24
N THR A 45 20.91 22.22 23.42
CA THR A 45 22.33 22.32 23.79
C THR A 45 22.99 20.95 23.71
N GLN A 46 24.03 20.81 22.90
CA GLN A 46 24.89 19.62 22.89
C GLN A 46 25.71 19.57 24.18
N SER A 47 25.73 18.41 24.84
CA SER A 47 26.71 18.08 25.89
C SER A 47 27.69 17.03 25.34
N PRO A 48 29.02 17.19 25.52
CA PRO A 48 30.00 16.31 24.93
C PRO A 48 30.26 15.11 25.85
N GLY A 49 30.08 13.91 25.32
CA GLY A 49 30.39 12.67 26.05
C GLY A 49 30.51 11.52 25.08
N GLY A 50 31.72 11.28 24.59
CA GLY A 50 32.01 10.13 23.75
C GLY A 50 31.77 8.82 24.51
N GLN A 51 30.99 7.94 23.91
CA GLN A 51 31.16 6.51 24.11
C GLN A 51 31.15 5.81 22.74
N SER A 52 32.26 5.15 22.50
CA SER A 52 32.52 4.23 21.40
C SER A 52 31.57 3.03 21.51
N GLY A 53 30.36 3.18 20.98
CA GLY A 53 29.48 2.06 20.64
C GLY A 53 29.86 1.58 19.25
N SER A 54 30.42 0.37 19.16
CA SER A 54 30.58 -0.35 17.90
C SER A 54 29.21 -0.51 17.23
N SER A 55 28.89 0.37 16.29
CA SER A 55 27.71 0.21 15.45
C SER A 55 27.93 -1.01 14.56
N ALA A 56 27.29 -2.12 14.90
CA ALA A 56 27.06 -3.18 13.93
C ALA A 56 26.44 -2.52 12.68
N PRO A 57 26.86 -2.89 11.46
CA PRO A 57 26.22 -2.36 10.27
C PRO A 57 24.74 -2.72 10.36
N SER A 58 23.87 -1.71 10.32
CA SER A 58 22.48 -1.94 9.96
C SER A 58 22.52 -2.62 8.60
N ALA A 59 22.16 -3.90 8.54
CA ALA A 59 21.97 -4.59 7.28
C ALA A 59 20.87 -3.82 6.55
N GLY A 60 21.27 -2.97 5.60
CA GLY A 60 20.35 -2.15 4.84
C GLY A 60 19.35 -3.08 4.16
N ILE A 61 18.09 -3.00 4.56
CA ILE A 61 17.01 -3.67 3.84
C ILE A 61 16.92 -2.96 2.49
N SER A 62 17.47 -3.58 1.44
CA SER A 62 17.45 -3.06 0.07
C SER A 62 16.15 -3.46 -0.62
N TYR A 63 15.02 -3.13 -0.01
CA TYR A 63 13.73 -3.31 -0.67
C TYR A 63 13.43 -2.08 -1.54
N PRO A 64 13.21 -2.23 -2.85
CA PRO A 64 12.89 -1.10 -3.72
C PRO A 64 11.50 -0.57 -3.38
N ILE A 65 11.44 0.69 -2.94
CA ILE A 65 10.18 1.39 -2.75
C ILE A 65 9.77 1.95 -4.11
N VAL A 66 8.64 1.48 -4.62
CA VAL A 66 8.05 1.99 -5.87
C VAL A 66 7.43 3.37 -5.65
N ASP A 67 7.39 4.14 -6.72
CA ASP A 67 6.70 5.42 -6.80
C ASP A 67 5.20 5.23 -6.53
N THR A 68 4.56 6.21 -5.89
CA THR A 68 3.13 6.12 -5.56
C THR A 68 2.24 6.27 -6.79
N GLY A 69 2.79 6.83 -7.88
CA GLY A 69 2.08 7.11 -9.11
C GLY A 69 1.28 8.41 -9.07
N GLN A 70 1.34 9.18 -7.98
CA GLN A 70 0.72 10.51 -7.93
C GLN A 70 1.47 11.48 -8.83
N THR A 71 0.78 12.01 -9.85
CA THR A 71 1.38 12.92 -10.85
C THR A 71 0.84 14.35 -10.78
N THR A 72 -0.05 14.64 -9.84
CA THR A 72 -0.71 15.94 -9.71
C THR A 72 -0.27 16.62 -8.42
N CYS A 73 0.17 17.87 -8.52
CA CYS A 73 0.47 18.70 -7.36
C CYS A 73 -0.75 19.56 -7.00
N TYR A 74 -0.86 19.94 -5.72
CA TYR A 74 -1.96 20.75 -5.19
C TYR A 74 -1.45 21.97 -4.43
N ASP A 75 -2.23 23.06 -4.45
CA ASP A 75 -2.14 24.12 -3.45
C ASP A 75 -3.18 23.90 -2.34
N ASN A 76 -3.58 24.95 -1.62
CA ASN A 76 -4.57 24.84 -0.55
C ASN A 76 -5.99 24.54 -1.07
N ASP A 77 -6.28 24.81 -2.34
CA ASP A 77 -7.64 24.87 -2.87
C ASP A 77 -7.84 24.01 -4.14
N SER A 78 -6.77 23.73 -4.89
CA SER A 78 -6.88 23.17 -6.24
C SER A 78 -5.63 22.43 -6.72
N ALA A 79 -5.80 21.66 -7.81
CA ALA A 79 -4.70 21.06 -8.55
C ALA A 79 -3.93 22.13 -9.34
N ILE A 80 -2.60 22.06 -9.29
CA ILE A 80 -1.69 23.01 -9.93
C ILE A 80 -0.60 22.29 -10.72
N PRO A 81 0.05 22.96 -11.70
CA PRO A 81 1.31 22.48 -12.24
C PRO A 81 2.35 22.31 -11.12
N CYS A 82 3.14 21.24 -11.18
CA CYS A 82 4.10 20.95 -10.12
C CYS A 82 5.16 22.05 -9.95
N PRO A 83 5.22 22.69 -8.77
CA PRO A 83 6.08 23.86 -8.56
C PRO A 83 7.56 23.46 -8.48
N GLN A 84 8.44 24.36 -8.91
CA GLN A 84 9.88 24.10 -8.91
C GLN A 84 10.45 24.14 -7.47
N THR A 85 11.59 23.47 -7.27
CA THR A 85 12.26 23.44 -5.96
C THR A 85 12.45 24.85 -5.37
N GLY A 86 12.05 25.04 -4.11
CA GLY A 86 12.14 26.32 -3.40
C GLY A 86 10.92 27.25 -3.56
N GLN A 87 9.95 26.88 -4.39
CA GLN A 87 8.64 27.56 -4.44
C GLN A 87 7.70 27.04 -3.35
N ALA A 88 6.65 27.80 -3.05
CA ALA A 88 5.55 27.31 -2.21
C ALA A 88 4.95 26.02 -2.82
N PHE A 89 4.52 25.10 -1.96
CA PHE A 89 3.94 23.81 -2.33
C PHE A 89 4.86 22.85 -3.12
N ALA A 90 6.16 23.15 -3.24
CA ALA A 90 7.13 22.21 -3.81
C ALA A 90 7.52 21.10 -2.82
N GLY A 91 7.86 19.93 -3.37
CA GLY A 91 8.24 18.74 -2.60
C GLY A 91 7.12 17.73 -2.38
N GLN A 92 6.01 17.86 -3.12
CA GLN A 92 4.97 16.84 -3.20
C GLN A 92 5.49 15.63 -3.97
N ASP A 93 4.82 14.48 -3.83
CA ASP A 93 5.23 13.24 -4.51
C ASP A 93 5.35 13.44 -6.03
N ALA A 94 4.34 14.08 -6.63
CA ALA A 94 4.30 14.44 -8.04
C ALA A 94 5.42 15.40 -8.51
N ASN A 95 6.19 16.01 -7.60
CA ASN A 95 7.39 16.78 -7.97
C ASN A 95 8.58 15.90 -8.32
N TYR A 96 8.54 14.61 -7.99
CA TYR A 96 9.64 13.69 -8.15
C TYR A 96 9.26 12.57 -9.12
N GLN A 97 10.28 12.01 -9.78
CA GLN A 97 10.11 10.78 -10.54
C GLN A 97 10.71 9.66 -9.71
N GLY A 98 9.85 8.80 -9.16
CA GLY A 98 10.26 7.63 -8.42
C GLY A 98 10.53 6.43 -9.33
N LEU A 99 10.78 5.28 -8.70
CA LEU A 99 10.86 4.01 -9.38
C LEU A 99 9.45 3.55 -9.76
N ALA A 100 9.06 3.68 -11.03
CA ALA A 100 7.74 3.25 -11.47
C ALA A 100 7.49 1.74 -11.19
N PRO A 101 6.27 1.33 -10.80
CA PRO A 101 5.89 -0.07 -10.77
C PRO A 101 6.13 -0.75 -12.12
N SER A 102 6.58 -2.01 -12.10
CA SER A 102 6.90 -2.76 -13.30
C SER A 102 6.54 -4.23 -13.12
N TYR A 103 5.58 -4.69 -13.91
CA TYR A 103 5.03 -6.04 -13.81
C TYR A 103 5.11 -6.79 -15.13
N GLN A 104 5.13 -8.11 -15.03
CA GLN A 104 5.02 -9.02 -16.15
C GLN A 104 3.98 -10.10 -15.83
N ASP A 105 2.91 -10.16 -16.62
CA ASP A 105 2.00 -11.30 -16.61
C ASP A 105 2.72 -12.52 -17.21
N ASN A 106 2.74 -13.63 -16.47
CA ASN A 106 3.39 -14.87 -16.88
C ASN A 106 2.45 -15.78 -17.70
N GLY A 107 1.15 -15.47 -17.78
CA GLY A 107 0.14 -16.22 -18.52
C GLY A 107 -0.29 -17.53 -17.88
N ASP A 108 0.05 -17.74 -16.61
CA ASP A 108 -0.22 -18.96 -15.84
C ASP A 108 -0.94 -18.70 -14.50
N GLY A 109 -1.57 -17.52 -14.38
CA GLY A 109 -2.21 -17.05 -13.15
C GLY A 109 -1.26 -16.38 -12.17
N THR A 110 -0.01 -16.09 -12.59
CA THR A 110 0.97 -15.37 -11.78
C THR A 110 1.49 -14.11 -12.47
N VAL A 111 1.90 -13.14 -11.67
CA VAL A 111 2.49 -11.87 -12.12
C VAL A 111 3.86 -11.70 -11.47
N THR A 112 4.89 -11.48 -12.27
CA THR A 112 6.24 -11.15 -11.78
C THR A 112 6.35 -9.64 -11.57
N ASP A 113 6.70 -9.23 -10.35
CA ASP A 113 7.13 -7.85 -10.06
C ASP A 113 8.62 -7.72 -10.40
N LEU A 114 8.91 -6.94 -11.44
CA LEU A 114 10.26 -6.78 -11.99
C LEU A 114 11.16 -5.87 -11.12
N ASN A 115 10.58 -5.08 -10.22
CA ASN A 115 11.34 -4.26 -9.30
C ASN A 115 11.84 -5.10 -8.12
N THR A 116 10.98 -5.95 -7.56
CA THR A 116 11.29 -6.72 -6.34
C THR A 116 11.80 -8.13 -6.64
N GLY A 117 11.53 -8.65 -7.84
CA GLY A 117 11.78 -10.04 -8.23
C GLY A 117 10.80 -11.04 -7.63
N LEU A 118 9.73 -10.58 -6.99
CA LEU A 118 8.72 -11.43 -6.39
C LEU A 118 7.69 -11.88 -7.43
N ILE A 119 7.09 -13.04 -7.19
CA ILE A 119 5.98 -13.56 -7.99
C ILE A 119 4.70 -13.49 -7.14
N TRP A 120 3.67 -12.91 -7.71
CA TRP A 120 2.37 -12.70 -7.09
C TRP A 120 1.32 -13.60 -7.74
N GLN A 121 0.36 -14.07 -6.96
CA GLN A 121 -0.89 -14.59 -7.51
C GLN A 121 -1.60 -13.45 -8.22
N GLN A 122 -2.08 -13.71 -9.44
CA GLN A 122 -2.71 -12.69 -10.27
C GLN A 122 -4.06 -12.21 -9.71
N THR A 123 -4.89 -13.13 -9.24
CA THR A 123 -6.26 -12.82 -8.79
C THR A 123 -6.54 -13.42 -7.41
N PRO A 124 -7.20 -12.68 -6.50
CA PRO A 124 -7.70 -13.23 -5.24
C PRO A 124 -9.03 -13.97 -5.39
N ASP A 125 -9.48 -14.31 -6.60
CA ASP A 125 -10.66 -15.16 -6.83
C ASP A 125 -10.37 -16.58 -6.39
N PHE A 126 -10.81 -16.96 -5.18
CA PHE A 126 -10.58 -18.29 -4.64
C PHE A 126 -11.70 -19.28 -4.99
N ASN A 127 -12.76 -18.80 -5.63
CA ASN A 127 -13.93 -19.59 -5.95
C ASN A 127 -14.10 -19.85 -7.46
N ASP A 128 -13.25 -19.21 -8.28
CA ASP A 128 -13.16 -19.30 -9.74
C ASP A 128 -14.45 -18.87 -10.48
N ASP A 129 -15.26 -17.97 -9.89
CA ASP A 129 -16.47 -17.42 -10.53
C ASP A 129 -16.21 -16.18 -11.41
N GLY A 130 -14.97 -15.67 -11.40
CA GLY A 130 -14.54 -14.49 -12.12
C GLY A 130 -14.98 -13.18 -11.48
N VAL A 131 -15.45 -13.18 -10.23
CA VAL A 131 -16.02 -12.02 -9.55
C VAL A 131 -15.40 -11.85 -8.15
N ILE A 132 -14.49 -10.89 -8.01
CA ILE A 132 -13.93 -10.54 -6.70
C ILE A 132 -14.97 -9.88 -5.81
N ASN A 133 -15.39 -10.59 -4.75
CA ASN A 133 -16.43 -10.12 -3.85
C ASN A 133 -16.19 -10.54 -2.38
N ALA A 134 -17.24 -10.53 -1.56
CA ALA A 134 -17.11 -10.84 -0.13
C ALA A 134 -16.85 -12.33 0.13
N GLN A 135 -17.12 -13.20 -0.83
CA GLN A 135 -16.97 -14.65 -0.74
C GLN A 135 -15.51 -15.08 -0.90
N ASP A 136 -14.68 -14.24 -1.51
CA ASP A 136 -13.23 -14.46 -1.65
C ASP A 136 -12.42 -14.00 -0.43
N LYS A 137 -13.09 -13.35 0.53
CA LYS A 137 -12.43 -12.86 1.73
C LYS A 137 -12.08 -14.01 2.66
N MET A 138 -10.86 -13.96 3.19
CA MET A 138 -10.39 -14.89 4.21
C MET A 138 -10.06 -14.13 5.49
N SER A 139 -10.24 -14.81 6.64
CA SER A 139 -9.61 -14.35 7.87
C SER A 139 -8.09 -14.46 7.75
N PHE A 140 -7.34 -13.71 8.56
CA PHE A 140 -5.88 -13.80 8.54
C PHE A 140 -5.37 -15.23 8.85
N ASP A 141 -6.01 -15.93 9.79
CA ASP A 141 -5.64 -17.30 10.13
C ASP A 141 -6.00 -18.32 9.04
N ASP A 142 -7.11 -18.10 8.30
CA ASP A 142 -7.46 -18.91 7.13
C ASP A 142 -6.49 -18.65 5.98
N ALA A 143 -6.11 -17.40 5.77
CA ALA A 143 -5.13 -16.98 4.77
C ALA A 143 -3.76 -17.63 4.97
N LEU A 144 -3.26 -17.66 6.22
CA LEU A 144 -2.01 -18.36 6.55
C LEU A 144 -2.10 -19.86 6.23
N ARG A 145 -3.19 -20.52 6.64
CA ARG A 145 -3.42 -21.95 6.36
C ARG A 145 -3.60 -22.23 4.88
N ASN A 146 -4.25 -21.32 4.15
CA ASN A 146 -4.42 -21.43 2.72
C ASN A 146 -3.05 -21.39 2.04
N ALA A 147 -2.23 -20.38 2.34
CA ALA A 147 -0.88 -20.24 1.77
C ALA A 147 -0.01 -21.49 1.98
N ASP A 148 -0.03 -22.09 3.19
CA ASP A 148 0.74 -23.32 3.52
C ASP A 148 0.40 -24.54 2.63
N SER A 149 -0.77 -24.55 2.00
CA SER A 149 -1.25 -25.65 1.13
C SER A 149 -1.57 -25.20 -0.29
N PHE A 150 -1.35 -23.92 -0.59
CA PHE A 150 -1.71 -23.31 -1.86
C PHE A 150 -0.72 -23.73 -2.94
N THR A 151 -1.24 -24.15 -4.09
CA THR A 151 -0.43 -24.51 -5.24
C THR A 151 -0.94 -23.81 -6.48
N LEU A 152 -0.06 -23.11 -7.19
CA LEU A 152 -0.37 -22.37 -8.40
C LEU A 152 0.86 -22.32 -9.31
N ALA A 153 0.65 -22.42 -10.63
CA ALA A 153 1.71 -22.44 -11.65
C ALA A 153 2.85 -23.47 -11.38
N GLY A 154 2.55 -24.54 -10.63
CA GLY A 154 3.52 -25.55 -10.25
C GLY A 154 4.50 -25.15 -9.14
N TYR A 155 4.14 -24.12 -8.35
CA TYR A 155 4.78 -23.72 -7.10
C TYR A 155 3.90 -24.09 -5.91
N ASP A 156 4.52 -24.45 -4.79
CA ASP A 156 3.89 -24.88 -3.53
C ASP A 156 4.47 -24.18 -2.28
N ASP A 157 5.32 -23.17 -2.49
CA ASP A 157 6.01 -22.37 -1.47
C ASP A 157 5.45 -20.95 -1.34
N TRP A 158 4.13 -20.82 -1.52
CA TRP A 158 3.40 -19.56 -1.39
C TRP A 158 3.32 -19.10 0.07
N ARG A 159 3.40 -17.78 0.28
CA ARG A 159 3.20 -17.17 1.60
C ARG A 159 2.40 -15.88 1.52
N LEU A 160 2.03 -15.36 2.69
CA LEU A 160 1.52 -13.99 2.79
C LEU A 160 2.66 -12.97 2.66
N PRO A 161 2.40 -11.82 2.01
CA PRO A 161 3.36 -10.74 1.93
C PRO A 161 3.60 -10.07 3.28
N THR A 162 4.82 -9.58 3.47
CA THR A 162 5.06 -8.54 4.46
C THR A 162 4.42 -7.24 3.99
N ILE A 163 4.21 -6.30 4.91
CA ILE A 163 3.70 -4.97 4.57
C ILE A 163 4.60 -4.30 3.52
N GLN A 164 5.93 -4.39 3.68
CA GLN A 164 6.88 -3.78 2.74
C GLN A 164 6.75 -4.35 1.33
N GLU A 165 6.55 -5.66 1.21
CA GLU A 165 6.34 -6.33 -0.08
C GLU A 165 5.04 -5.90 -0.74
N LEU A 166 3.96 -5.79 0.04
CA LEU A 166 2.66 -5.33 -0.46
C LEU A 166 2.72 -3.91 -1.03
N TYR A 167 3.59 -3.03 -0.50
CA TYR A 167 3.74 -1.67 -1.02
C TYR A 167 4.23 -1.62 -2.47
N SER A 168 4.87 -2.67 -3.01
CA SER A 168 5.22 -2.65 -4.44
C SER A 168 4.01 -2.75 -5.35
N LEU A 169 2.88 -3.29 -4.86
CA LEU A 169 1.64 -3.45 -5.62
C LEU A 169 0.69 -2.24 -5.57
N MET A 170 0.90 -1.34 -4.61
CA MET A 170 -0.06 -0.27 -4.34
C MET A 170 -0.02 0.82 -5.40
N ASP A 171 -1.18 1.12 -5.99
CA ASP A 171 -1.43 2.30 -6.83
C ASP A 171 -2.16 3.37 -6.01
N PHE A 172 -1.46 4.43 -5.62
CA PHE A 172 -2.03 5.49 -4.78
C PHE A 172 -2.93 6.46 -5.54
N ARG A 173 -3.16 6.23 -6.83
CA ARG A 173 -4.18 6.95 -7.61
C ARG A 173 -5.59 6.38 -7.42
N GLY A 174 -5.71 5.24 -6.74
CA GLY A 174 -6.99 4.61 -6.44
C GLY A 174 -7.93 5.53 -5.65
N ALA A 175 -9.23 5.23 -5.72
CA ALA A 175 -10.27 5.97 -5.04
C ALA A 175 -11.38 5.01 -4.59
N THR A 176 -11.84 5.11 -3.36
CA THR A 176 -12.96 4.27 -2.90
C THR A 176 -14.31 4.66 -3.52
N GLY A 177 -14.38 5.82 -4.18
CA GLY A 177 -15.60 6.40 -4.74
C GLY A 177 -16.56 6.97 -3.70
N THR A 178 -17.71 7.44 -4.16
CA THR A 178 -18.77 8.04 -3.33
C THR A 178 -20.03 7.19 -3.39
N ALA A 179 -20.48 6.66 -2.25
CA ALA A 179 -21.73 5.93 -2.15
C ALA A 179 -22.62 6.45 -1.02
N ASP A 180 -23.93 6.18 -1.16
CA ASP A 180 -24.86 6.21 -0.05
C ASP A 180 -24.39 5.21 1.03
N PRO A 181 -24.32 5.58 2.32
CA PRO A 181 -23.91 4.68 3.39
C PRO A 181 -24.73 3.38 3.50
N SER A 182 -25.94 3.35 2.92
CA SER A 182 -26.81 2.16 2.86
C SER A 182 -26.61 1.31 1.60
N SER A 183 -25.80 1.76 0.64
CA SER A 183 -25.49 1.00 -0.57
C SER A 183 -24.61 -0.21 -0.25
N SER A 184 -24.98 -1.36 -0.81
CA SER A 184 -24.15 -2.58 -0.81
C SER A 184 -23.34 -2.75 -2.10
N GLN A 185 -23.42 -1.79 -3.03
CA GLN A 185 -22.74 -1.83 -4.33
C GLN A 185 -21.48 -0.98 -4.30
N VAL A 186 -20.46 -1.42 -5.05
CA VAL A 186 -19.25 -0.63 -5.29
C VAL A 186 -19.64 0.66 -6.03
N PRO A 187 -19.17 1.85 -5.57
CA PRO A 187 -19.43 3.10 -6.27
C PRO A 187 -18.93 3.06 -7.73
N SER A 188 -19.66 3.68 -8.65
CA SER A 188 -19.27 3.72 -10.06
C SER A 188 -18.04 4.60 -10.32
N ASP A 189 -17.69 5.47 -9.39
CA ASP A 189 -16.50 6.34 -9.40
C ASP A 189 -15.32 5.74 -8.60
N ALA A 190 -15.45 4.50 -8.11
CA ALA A 190 -14.33 3.82 -7.48
C ALA A 190 -13.25 3.43 -8.51
N VAL A 191 -11.99 3.60 -8.11
CA VAL A 191 -10.80 3.24 -8.87
C VAL A 191 -9.96 2.30 -8.00
N PRO A 192 -9.60 1.09 -8.47
CA PRO A 192 -8.76 0.16 -7.72
C PRO A 192 -7.42 0.77 -7.30
N PHE A 193 -6.91 0.38 -6.14
CA PHE A 193 -5.58 0.76 -5.63
C PHE A 193 -4.48 -0.22 -6.10
N ILE A 194 -4.68 -0.84 -7.26
CA ILE A 194 -3.79 -1.82 -7.88
C ILE A 194 -3.94 -1.72 -9.40
N ASP A 195 -2.89 -2.03 -10.16
CA ASP A 195 -2.93 -2.01 -11.62
C ASP A 195 -3.72 -3.19 -12.18
N THR A 196 -4.98 -2.95 -12.56
CA THR A 196 -5.86 -3.99 -13.09
C THR A 196 -5.56 -4.41 -14.53
N THR A 197 -4.49 -3.89 -15.12
CA THR A 197 -3.95 -4.45 -16.38
C THR A 197 -3.27 -5.79 -16.10
N TYR A 198 -2.74 -5.96 -14.89
CA TYR A 198 -2.02 -7.17 -14.48
C TYR A 198 -2.79 -7.99 -13.44
N PHE A 199 -3.57 -7.37 -12.55
CA PHE A 199 -4.25 -7.99 -11.41
C PHE A 199 -5.79 -7.91 -11.46
#